data_AF-A0A756RSL0-F1
#
_entry.id   AF-A0A756RSL0-F1
#
_cell.length_a   1.000
_cell.length_b   1.000
_cell.length_c   1.000
_cell.angle_alpha   90.00
_cell.angle_beta   90.00
_cell.angle_gamma   90.00
#
_symmetry.space_group_name_H-M   'P 1'
#
loop_
_entity.id
_entity.type
_entity.pdbx_description
1 polymer ?
#
loop_
_entity_poly.entity_id
_entity_poly.type
_entity_poly.pdbx_seq_one_letter_code
_entity_poly.pdbx_strand_id
1 'polypeptide(L)'
;MMCLKYPKPEVMTEVMPGGSVFFLPPQGKPGVADLAQPHLQRLRSQLERRLGTLHRVVCQPQRVGQSSSVAVTAEGACGEVHLLLTVGGHESWPSEEEYRHPRWYIQVVDAADLFYLLLWLCDDGQEA
;
A
#
# COMPACT_ATOMS: atom_id res chain seq x y z
N MET A 1 -13.88 17.17 -17.04
CA MET A 1 -13.85 16.16 -15.96
C MET A 1 -12.65 16.45 -15.08
N MET A 2 -12.84 16.64 -13.77
CA MET A 2 -11.74 16.91 -12.84
C MET A 2 -11.15 15.57 -12.35
N CYS A 3 -9.83 15.47 -12.26
CA CYS A 3 -9.14 14.31 -11.70
C CYS A 3 -8.25 14.75 -10.53
N LEU A 4 -8.18 13.92 -9.51
CA LEU A 4 -7.23 14.11 -8.41
C LEU A 4 -5.84 13.70 -8.92
N LYS A 5 -4.86 14.58 -8.75
CA LYS A 5 -3.46 14.28 -9.02
C LYS A 5 -2.71 14.22 -7.70
N TYR A 6 -1.90 13.18 -7.55
CA TYR A 6 -1.06 12.98 -6.39
C TYR A 6 0.41 12.99 -6.82
N PRO A 7 1.30 13.65 -6.08
CA PRO A 7 2.72 13.61 -6.38
C PRO A 7 3.27 12.19 -6.16
N LYS A 8 4.15 11.69 -7.03
CA LYS A 8 4.77 10.38 -6.85
C LYS A 8 5.83 10.45 -5.74
N PRO A 9 5.83 9.52 -4.76
CA PRO A 9 6.89 9.43 -3.76
C PRO A 9 8.26 9.14 -4.38
N GLU A 10 9.29 9.87 -3.94
CA GLU A 10 10.69 9.61 -4.29
C GLU A 10 11.37 8.75 -3.23
N VAL A 11 12.31 7.88 -3.59
CA VAL A 11 13.02 7.06 -2.59
C VAL A 11 13.93 7.95 -1.75
N MET A 12 13.80 7.89 -0.43
CA MET A 12 14.59 8.70 0.49
C MET A 12 15.45 7.81 1.40
N THR A 13 16.75 8.08 1.44
CA THR A 13 17.76 7.34 2.22
C THR A 13 17.88 7.82 3.67
N GLU A 14 17.23 8.94 4.03
CA GLU A 14 17.26 9.46 5.40
C GLU A 14 16.41 8.61 6.34
N VAL A 15 16.91 8.36 7.55
CA VAL A 15 16.20 7.60 8.58
C VAL A 15 15.06 8.45 9.11
N MET A 16 13.83 8.06 8.79
CA MET A 16 12.65 8.80 9.17
C MET A 16 12.19 8.45 10.60
N PRO A 17 11.75 9.45 11.41
CA PRO A 17 11.17 9.17 12.72
C PRO A 17 9.83 8.44 12.56
N GLY A 18 9.62 7.36 13.33
CA GLY A 18 8.28 6.82 13.57
C GLY A 18 7.82 5.64 12.70
N GLY A 19 8.68 5.07 11.84
CA GLY A 19 8.35 3.84 11.10
C GLY A 19 7.21 4.01 10.09
N SER A 20 7.03 5.21 9.53
CA SER A 20 6.08 5.44 8.44
C SER A 20 6.62 4.88 7.12
N VAL A 21 5.71 4.36 6.29
CA VAL A 21 6.05 3.80 4.98
C VAL A 21 6.41 4.93 4.01
N PHE A 22 5.63 6.01 4.06
CA PHE A 22 5.83 7.20 3.27
C PHE A 22 6.24 8.37 4.18
N PHE A 23 7.09 9.25 3.65
CA PHE A 23 7.48 10.49 4.31
C PHE A 23 6.81 11.67 3.62
N LEU A 24 6.15 12.50 4.40
CA LEU A 24 5.42 13.66 3.89
C LEU A 24 5.86 14.90 4.65
N PRO A 25 6.92 15.59 4.17
CA PRO A 25 7.35 16.81 4.83
C PRO A 25 6.25 17.87 4.70
N PRO A 26 6.12 18.80 5.67
CA PRO A 26 5.20 19.93 5.56
C PRO A 26 5.38 20.74 4.27
N GLN A 27 6.61 20.76 3.74
CA GLN A 27 6.95 21.33 2.44
C GLN A 27 7.93 20.40 1.72
N GLY A 28 7.65 20.09 0.45
CA GLY A 28 8.52 19.24 -0.37
C GLY A 28 7.75 18.15 -1.09
N LYS A 29 8.49 17.24 -1.71
CA LYS A 29 7.92 16.07 -2.38
C LYS A 29 7.68 14.95 -1.36
N PRO A 30 6.66 14.11 -1.57
CA PRO A 30 6.51 12.88 -0.80
C PRO A 30 7.73 11.99 -1.03
N GLY A 31 8.11 11.26 0.01
CA GLY A 31 9.15 10.24 -0.01
C GLY A 31 8.58 8.87 0.31
N VAL A 32 9.29 7.82 -0.09
CA VAL A 32 9.13 6.47 0.46
C VAL A 32 10.37 6.13 1.27
N ALA A 33 10.17 5.63 2.50
CA ALA A 33 11.27 5.28 3.37
C ALA A 33 12.03 4.08 2.78
N ASP A 34 13.36 4.16 2.70
CA ASP A 34 14.18 3.05 2.18
C ASP A 34 13.98 1.76 2.99
N LEU A 35 13.78 1.89 4.31
CA LEU A 35 13.46 0.75 5.19
C LEU A 35 12.14 0.07 4.87
N ALA A 36 11.19 0.76 4.24
CA ALA A 36 9.92 0.20 3.82
C ALA A 36 9.99 -0.49 2.44
N GLN A 37 11.04 -0.25 1.66
CA GLN A 37 11.21 -0.85 0.33
C GLN A 37 11.16 -2.39 0.33
N PRO A 38 11.82 -3.11 1.26
CA PRO A 38 11.73 -4.56 1.29
C PRO A 38 10.29 -5.07 1.51
N HIS A 39 9.49 -4.34 2.29
CA HIS A 39 8.09 -4.69 2.53
C HIS A 39 7.22 -4.46 1.29
N LEU A 40 7.39 -3.31 0.62
CA LEU A 40 6.69 -2.99 -0.63
C LEU A 40 7.06 -3.97 -1.75
N GLN A 41 8.35 -4.28 -1.92
CA GLN A 41 8.83 -5.25 -2.92
C GLN A 41 8.30 -6.67 -2.65
N ARG A 42 8.24 -7.08 -1.37
CA ARG A 42 7.64 -8.36 -0.98
C ARG A 42 6.15 -8.39 -1.31
N LEU A 43 5.41 -7.34 -0.96
CA LEU A 43 3.99 -7.24 -1.28
C LEU A 43 3.75 -7.33 -2.79
N ARG A 44 4.53 -6.60 -3.59
CA ARG A 44 4.46 -6.63 -5.06
C ARG A 44 4.69 -8.04 -5.59
N SER A 45 5.79 -8.68 -5.16
CA SER A 45 6.14 -10.04 -5.59
C SER A 45 5.04 -11.06 -5.25
N GLN A 46 4.40 -10.93 -4.08
CA GLN A 46 3.31 -11.82 -3.68
C GLN A 46 2.02 -11.56 -4.47
N LEU A 47 1.71 -10.30 -4.77
CA LEU A 47 0.60 -9.93 -5.66
C LEU A 47 0.81 -10.50 -7.05
N GLU A 48 1.96 -10.26 -7.67
CA GLU A 48 2.30 -10.77 -9.01
C GLU A 48 2.25 -12.30 -9.06
N ARG A 49 2.77 -12.97 -8.02
CA ARG A 49 2.71 -14.43 -7.93
C ARG A 49 1.28 -14.98 -7.91
N ARG A 50 0.34 -14.28 -7.26
CA ARG A 50 -1.06 -14.73 -7.14
C ARG A 50 -1.94 -14.29 -8.29
N LEU A 51 -1.74 -13.07 -8.77
CA LEU A 51 -2.61 -12.40 -9.72
C LEU A 51 -2.08 -12.54 -11.16
N GLY A 52 -0.80 -12.84 -11.35
CA GLY A 52 -0.13 -12.64 -12.62
C GLY A 52 -0.03 -11.14 -12.90
N THR A 53 -0.72 -10.70 -13.95
CA THR A 53 -0.86 -9.26 -14.26
C THR A 53 -2.03 -8.67 -13.47
N LEU A 54 -1.78 -7.58 -12.75
CA LEU A 54 -2.83 -6.80 -12.08
C LEU A 54 -3.69 -6.11 -13.15
N HIS A 55 -5.01 -6.22 -13.04
CA HIS A 55 -5.96 -5.63 -13.98
C HIS A 55 -6.83 -4.56 -13.34
N ARG A 56 -7.20 -4.75 -12.07
CA ARG A 56 -8.13 -3.86 -11.38
C ARG A 56 -7.88 -3.87 -9.89
N VAL A 57 -7.99 -2.69 -9.29
CA VAL A 57 -8.01 -2.50 -7.84
C VAL A 57 -9.33 -1.83 -7.46
N VAL A 58 -10.11 -2.47 -6.60
CA VAL A 58 -11.36 -1.93 -6.06
C VAL A 58 -11.15 -1.60 -4.59
N CYS A 59 -11.34 -0.34 -4.23
CA CYS A 59 -11.14 0.17 -2.87
C CYS A 59 -12.49 0.55 -2.24
N GLN A 60 -12.81 -0.05 -1.10
CA GLN A 60 -14.02 0.22 -0.34
C GLN A 60 -13.64 0.76 1.05
N PRO A 61 -13.90 2.04 1.34
CA PRO A 61 -13.75 2.58 2.69
C PRO A 61 -14.60 1.77 3.68
N GLN A 62 -14.01 1.38 4.79
CA GLN A 62 -14.64 0.54 5.79
C GLN A 62 -14.30 1.01 7.20
N ARG A 63 -15.22 0.78 8.14
CA ARG A 63 -14.95 0.93 9.56
C ARG A 63 -14.90 -0.45 10.19
N VAL A 64 -13.80 -0.78 10.87
CA VAL A 64 -13.65 -2.02 11.64
C VAL A 64 -13.49 -1.62 13.10
N GLY A 65 -14.56 -1.79 13.89
CA GLY A 65 -14.62 -1.25 15.24
C GLY A 65 -14.53 0.29 15.22
N GLN A 66 -13.50 0.84 15.85
CA GLN A 66 -13.21 2.29 15.84
C GLN A 66 -12.12 2.69 14.82
N SER A 67 -11.53 1.73 14.12
CA SER A 67 -10.45 1.98 13.18
C SER A 67 -10.98 2.34 11.79
N SER A 68 -10.28 3.29 11.15
CA SER A 68 -10.50 3.61 9.75
C SER A 68 -9.71 2.62 8.89
N SER A 69 -10.39 1.95 7.98
CA SER A 69 -9.82 0.92 7.12
C SER A 69 -10.27 1.09 5.67
N VAL A 70 -9.57 0.43 4.76
CA VAL A 70 -10.00 0.24 3.37
C VAL A 70 -9.87 -1.23 3.02
N ALA A 71 -10.99 -1.84 2.65
CA ALA A 71 -10.98 -3.15 2.02
C ALA A 71 -10.61 -2.98 0.54
N VAL A 72 -9.60 -3.71 0.11
CA VAL A 72 -9.07 -3.67 -1.25
C VAL A 72 -9.27 -5.03 -1.87
N THR A 73 -9.84 -5.07 -3.07
CA THR A 73 -9.84 -6.27 -3.91
C THR A 73 -8.94 -6.00 -5.11
N ALA A 74 -7.83 -6.72 -5.17
CA ALA A 74 -6.89 -6.68 -6.28
C ALA A 74 -7.18 -7.88 -7.18
N GLU A 75 -7.52 -7.62 -8.43
CA GLU A 75 -7.88 -8.62 -9.42
C GLU A 75 -6.84 -8.65 -10.53
N GLY A 76 -6.48 -9.85 -10.97
CA GLY A 76 -5.57 -10.06 -12.09
C GLY A 76 -5.93 -11.26 -12.95
N ALA A 77 -5.04 -11.58 -13.88
CA ALA A 77 -5.24 -12.66 -14.85
C ALA A 77 -5.48 -14.04 -14.22
N CYS A 78 -4.86 -14.32 -13.07
CA CYS A 78 -4.90 -15.63 -12.43
C CYS A 78 -5.91 -15.74 -11.27
N GLY A 79 -6.54 -14.63 -10.85
CA GLY A 79 -7.47 -14.62 -9.73
C GLY A 79 -7.56 -13.27 -9.02
N GLU A 80 -7.90 -13.31 -7.73
CA GLU A 80 -8.03 -12.13 -6.87
C GLU A 80 -7.36 -12.32 -5.50
N VAL A 81 -7.01 -11.20 -4.88
CA VAL A 81 -6.49 -11.12 -3.52
C VAL A 81 -7.25 -10.01 -2.79
N HIS A 82 -7.63 -10.27 -1.54
CA HIS A 82 -8.25 -9.26 -0.70
C HIS A 82 -7.24 -8.73 0.32
N LEU A 83 -7.13 -7.42 0.42
CA LEU A 83 -6.35 -6.75 1.45
C LEU A 83 -7.28 -5.94 2.36
N LEU A 84 -6.94 -5.85 3.63
CA LEU A 84 -7.53 -4.89 4.55
C LEU A 84 -6.42 -3.98 5.08
N LEU A 85 -6.42 -2.74 4.62
CA LEU A 85 -5.52 -1.70 5.09
C LEU A 85 -6.17 -1.00 6.27
N THR A 86 -5.51 -0.89 7.41
CA THR A 86 -6.08 -0.27 8.62
C THR A 86 -5.14 0.77 9.20
N VAL A 87 -5.66 1.96 9.50
CA VAL A 87 -4.93 3.00 10.21
C VAL A 87 -4.84 2.63 11.69
N GLY A 88 -3.63 2.44 12.20
CA GLY A 88 -3.38 1.89 13.54
C GLY A 88 -2.23 2.53 14.33
N GLY A 89 -1.57 3.58 13.82
CA GLY A 89 -0.47 4.27 14.51
C GLY A 89 0.87 3.52 14.50
N HIS A 90 0.93 2.36 13.84
CA HIS A 90 2.14 1.58 13.64
C HIS A 90 2.02 0.78 12.34
N GLU A 91 3.17 0.38 11.79
CA GLU A 91 3.20 -0.49 10.63
C GLU A 91 3.17 -1.98 11.02
N SER A 92 2.44 -2.77 10.23
CA SER A 92 2.45 -4.23 10.30
C SER A 92 2.19 -4.81 8.92
N TRP A 93 2.98 -5.81 8.54
CA TRP A 93 2.98 -6.43 7.22
C TRP A 93 2.76 -7.94 7.35
N PRO A 94 2.10 -8.59 6.37
CA PRO A 94 1.92 -10.03 6.38
C PRO A 94 3.27 -10.77 6.41
N SER A 95 3.32 -11.82 7.22
CA SER A 95 4.38 -12.82 7.22
C SER A 95 4.29 -13.74 6.00
N GLU A 96 5.35 -14.52 5.75
CA GLU A 96 5.37 -15.53 4.67
C GLU A 96 4.26 -16.58 4.79
N GLU A 97 3.83 -16.89 6.02
CA GLU A 97 2.71 -17.80 6.24
C GLU A 97 1.38 -17.12 5.94
N GLU A 98 1.19 -15.87 6.36
CA GLU A 98 -0.01 -15.10 6.07
C GLU A 98 -0.23 -14.86 4.57
N TYR A 99 0.86 -14.68 3.81
CA TYR A 99 0.80 -14.59 2.34
C TYR A 99 0.27 -15.87 1.67
N ARG A 100 0.21 -17.01 2.37
CA ARG A 100 -0.42 -18.26 1.87
C ARG A 100 -1.95 -18.21 1.95
N HIS A 101 -2.52 -17.28 2.69
CA HIS A 101 -3.96 -17.05 2.73
C HIS A 101 -4.43 -16.10 1.62
N PRO A 102 -5.72 -16.17 1.22
CA PRO A 102 -6.29 -15.26 0.21
C PRO A 102 -6.57 -13.84 0.73
N ARG A 103 -6.48 -13.62 2.05
CA ARG A 103 -6.76 -12.34 2.71
C ARG A 103 -5.54 -11.87 3.49
N TRP A 104 -5.10 -10.64 3.23
CA TRP A 104 -3.94 -10.04 3.87
C TRP A 104 -4.33 -8.80 4.67
N TYR A 105 -3.70 -8.63 5.82
CA TYR A 105 -3.95 -7.50 6.71
C TYR A 105 -2.68 -6.67 6.78
N ILE A 106 -2.82 -5.36 6.56
CA ILE A 106 -1.71 -4.41 6.67
C ILE A 106 -2.18 -3.29 7.59
N GLN A 107 -1.36 -2.97 8.59
CA GLN A 107 -1.55 -1.78 9.40
C GLN A 107 -0.57 -0.71 8.94
N VAL A 108 -1.08 0.51 8.85
CA VAL A 108 -0.31 1.70 8.50
C VAL A 108 -0.40 2.72 9.62
N VAL A 109 0.58 3.61 9.70
CA VAL A 109 0.69 4.58 10.78
C VAL A 109 -0.49 5.56 10.75
N ASP A 110 -0.75 6.16 9.59
CA ASP A 110 -1.77 7.18 9.44
C ASP A 110 -2.55 7.09 8.10
N ALA A 111 -3.46 8.04 7.89
CA ALA A 111 -4.27 8.10 6.68
C ALA A 111 -3.44 8.42 5.43
N ALA A 112 -2.32 9.12 5.57
CA ALA A 112 -1.50 9.49 4.43
C ALA A 112 -0.71 8.29 3.91
N ASP A 113 -0.16 7.48 4.81
CA ASP A 113 0.42 6.17 4.46
C ASP A 113 -0.61 5.28 3.76
N LEU A 114 -1.85 5.26 4.26
CA LEU A 114 -2.94 4.52 3.62
C LEU A 114 -3.17 4.97 2.17
N PHE A 115 -3.27 6.29 1.93
CA PHE A 115 -3.50 6.82 0.59
C PHE A 115 -2.35 6.51 -0.37
N TYR A 116 -1.11 6.72 0.06
CA TYR A 116 0.04 6.44 -0.80
C TYR A 116 0.24 4.96 -1.06
N LEU A 117 -0.10 4.08 -0.11
CA LEU A 117 -0.09 2.63 -0.34
C LEU A 117 -1.13 2.23 -1.39
N LEU A 118 -2.34 2.80 -1.35
CA LEU A 118 -3.37 2.58 -2.36
C LEU A 118 -2.94 3.07 -3.74
N LEU A 119 -2.32 4.25 -3.82
CA LEU A 119 -1.79 4.78 -5.08
C LEU A 119 -0.67 3.90 -5.62
N TRP A 120 0.23 3.45 -4.76
CA TRP A 120 1.31 2.53 -5.11
C TRP A 120 0.78 1.19 -5.61
N LEU A 121 -0.29 0.64 -5.01
CA LEU A 121 -0.94 -0.59 -5.49
C LEU A 121 -1.48 -0.44 -6.91
N CYS A 122 -1.98 0.74 -7.26
CA CYS A 122 -2.54 1.06 -8.58
C CYS A 122 -1.48 1.49 -9.60
N ASP A 123 -0.24 1.76 -9.20
CA ASP A 123 0.84 2.11 -10.13
C ASP A 123 1.42 0.82 -10.72
N ASP A 124 1.21 0.61 -12.01
CA ASP A 124 1.71 -0.56 -12.77
C ASP A 124 3.19 -0.43 -13.17
N GLY A 125 3.90 0.59 -12.66
CA GLY A 125 5.29 0.85 -13.06
C GLY A 125 5.43 1.24 -14.54
N GLN A 126 4.34 1.53 -15.25
CA GLN A 126 4.38 2.10 -16.60
C GLN A 126 4.71 3.59 -16.50
N GLU A 127 6.00 3.90 -16.50
CA GLU A 127 6.48 5.12 -17.14
C GLU A 127 6.04 5.10 -18.61
N ALA A 128 5.29 6.12 -19.01
CA ALA A 128 5.09 6.51 -20.40
C ALA A 128 6.04 7.67 -20.71
#